data_AF-A0A496URR2-F1
#
_entry.id   AF-A0A496URR2-F1
#
_cell.length_a   1.000
_cell.length_b   1.000
_cell.length_c   1.000
_cell.angle_alpha   90.00
_cell.angle_beta   90.00
_cell.angle_gamma   90.00
#
_symmetry.space_group_name_H-M   'P 1'
#
loop_
_entity.id
_entity.type
_entity.pdbx_description
1 polymer ?
#
loop_
_entity_poly.entity_id
_entity_poly.type
_entity_poly.pdbx_seq_one_letter_code
_entity_poly.pdbx_strand_id
1 'polypeptide(L)'
;MSPLPIVKEIKVGLNFGSSVNPVGRLAMRNRTIYFEYDRNLIDRGLEISPLRLPLKPGVSSFEYGLFEGLPGVFNDSLPDGWGRLLFDRFARSQGFTTSDITPLDRLA
;
A
#
# COMPACT_ATOMS: atom_id res chain seq x y z
N MET A 1 12.12 13.02 -19.90
CA MET A 1 11.06 12.52 -19.02
C MET A 1 11.70 11.65 -17.97
N SER A 2 11.46 11.93 -16.68
CA SER A 2 12.01 11.14 -15.59
C SER A 2 11.25 9.82 -15.46
N PRO A 3 11.92 8.71 -15.12
CA PRO A 3 11.23 7.46 -14.89
C PRO A 3 10.23 7.58 -13.73
N LEU A 4 9.10 6.86 -13.79
CA LEU A 4 8.22 6.66 -12.64
C LEU A 4 9.07 6.12 -11.48
N PRO A 5 9.09 6.80 -10.32
CA PRO A 5 9.89 6.38 -9.19
C PRO A 5 9.32 5.06 -8.64
N ILE A 6 10.16 4.03 -8.54
CA ILE A 6 9.78 2.79 -7.87
C ILE A 6 9.63 3.07 -6.38
N VAL A 7 8.42 2.92 -5.87
CA VAL A 7 8.05 3.15 -4.49
C VAL A 7 8.52 1.98 -3.63
N LYS A 8 9.44 2.26 -2.72
CA LYS A 8 9.98 1.25 -1.79
C LYS A 8 9.23 1.21 -0.46
N GLU A 9 8.66 2.34 -0.06
CA GLU A 9 7.95 2.53 1.20
C GLU A 9 6.80 3.52 1.03
N ILE A 10 5.68 3.26 1.69
CA ILE A 10 4.56 4.19 1.85
C ILE A 10 4.26 4.32 3.34
N LYS A 11 4.23 5.55 3.84
CA LYS A 11 3.77 5.86 5.20
C LYS A 11 2.27 6.11 5.18
N VAL A 12 1.55 5.42 6.04
CA VAL A 12 0.09 5.47 6.14
C VAL A 12 -0.30 6.30 7.35
N GLY A 13 -1.30 7.16 7.19
CA GLY A 13 -1.85 7.95 8.30
C GLY A 13 -3.35 8.20 8.15
N LEU A 14 -4.01 8.41 9.29
CA LEU A 14 -5.41 8.81 9.37
C LEU A 14 -5.50 10.30 9.69
N ASN A 15 -6.25 11.05 8.89
CA ASN A 15 -6.49 12.47 9.13
C ASN A 15 -7.98 12.73 9.37
N PHE A 16 -8.33 13.10 10.60
CA PHE A 16 -9.69 13.48 11.01
C PHE A 16 -9.88 15.01 11.08
N GLY A 17 -9.00 15.79 10.43
CA GLY A 17 -9.11 17.24 10.28
C GLY A 17 -8.13 18.06 11.13
N SER A 18 -7.57 17.50 12.21
CA SER A 18 -6.63 18.20 13.11
C SER A 18 -5.17 17.93 12.77
N SER A 19 -4.82 16.66 12.59
CA SER A 19 -3.46 16.21 12.28
C SER A 19 -3.49 14.80 11.69
N VAL A 20 -2.40 14.44 11.00
CA VAL A 20 -2.19 13.08 10.52
C VAL A 20 -1.73 12.21 11.68
N ASN A 21 -2.55 11.23 12.05
CA ASN A 21 -2.22 10.19 13.01
C ASN A 21 -1.51 9.05 12.28
N PRO A 22 -0.23 8.76 12.58
CA PRO A 22 0.48 7.65 11.96
C PRO A 22 -0.23 6.33 12.22
N VAL A 23 -0.44 5.56 11.16
CA VAL A 23 -1.01 4.22 11.22
C VAL A 23 0.09 3.18 11.14
N GLY A 24 1.05 3.38 10.25
CA GLY A 24 2.10 2.41 9.99
C GLY A 24 2.78 2.68 8.66
N ARG A 25 3.48 1.68 8.15
CA ARG A 25 4.15 1.75 6.86
C ARG A 25 4.00 0.46 6.06
N LEU A 26 3.88 0.61 4.75
CA LEU A 26 4.02 -0.45 3.76
C LEU A 26 5.42 -0.39 3.18
N ALA A 27 6.04 -1.54 2.97
CA ALA A 27 7.30 -1.65 2.23
C ALA A 27 7.29 -2.89 1.36
N MET A 28 8.04 -2.87 0.25
CA MET A 28 8.15 -4.04 -0.63
C MET A 28 9.59 -4.53 -0.74
N ARG A 29 9.79 -5.84 -0.63
CA ARG A 29 11.07 -6.51 -0.88
C ARG A 29 10.82 -7.85 -1.57
N ASN A 30 11.56 -8.14 -2.64
CA ASN A 30 11.46 -9.39 -3.40
C ASN A 30 10.01 -9.74 -3.82
N ARG A 31 9.23 -8.74 -4.27
CA ARG A 31 7.79 -8.85 -4.62
C ARG A 31 6.86 -9.24 -3.45
N THR A 32 7.35 -9.23 -2.21
CA THR A 32 6.53 -9.38 -1.01
C THR A 32 6.29 -8.01 -0.40
N ILE A 33 5.01 -7.72 -0.14
CA ILE A 33 4.60 -6.52 0.58
C ILE A 33 4.55 -6.84 2.07
N TYR A 34 5.11 -5.92 2.84
CA TYR A 34 5.17 -5.96 4.28
C TYR A 34 4.44 -4.75 4.85
N PHE A 35 3.75 -4.96 5.96
CA PHE A 35 3.12 -3.89 6.73
C PHE A 35 3.59 -3.96 8.18
N GLU A 36 3.88 -2.79 8.75
CA GLU A 36 4.16 -2.63 10.17
C GLU A 36 3.33 -1.48 10.74
N TYR A 37 2.64 -1.74 11.84
CA TYR A 37 1.89 -0.73 12.58
C TYR A 37 2.83 0.25 13.30
N ASP A 38 2.38 1.51 13.40
CA ASP A 38 3.00 2.46 14.31
C ASP A 38 2.73 2.06 15.77
N ARG A 39 3.76 2.16 16.63
CA ARG A 39 3.65 1.77 18.04
C ARG A 39 2.57 2.58 18.77
N ASN A 40 2.43 3.87 18.47
CA ASN A 40 1.41 4.70 19.11
C ASN A 40 0.00 4.28 18.70
N LEU A 41 -0.19 3.71 17.50
CA LEU A 41 -1.50 3.18 17.09
C LEU A 41 -1.87 1.94 17.92
N ILE A 42 -0.88 1.07 18.13
CA ILE A 42 -1.02 -0.15 18.96
C ILE A 42 -1.35 0.24 20.40
N ASP A 43 -0.60 1.17 20.99
CA ASP A 43 -0.80 1.60 22.39
C ASP A 43 -2.18 2.22 22.62
N ARG A 44 -2.77 2.84 21.59
CA ARG A 44 -4.14 3.39 21.62
C ARG A 44 -5.23 2.35 21.37
N GLY A 45 -4.88 1.13 20.97
CA GLY A 45 -5.85 0.08 20.65
C GLY A 45 -6.74 0.38 19.44
N LEU A 46 -6.30 1.24 18.51
CA LEU A 46 -7.10 1.62 17.35
C LEU A 46 -6.89 0.65 16.18
N GLU A 47 -7.87 -0.20 15.92
CA GLU A 47 -7.82 -1.17 14.82
C GLU A 47 -8.43 -0.63 13.53
N ILE A 48 -7.73 -0.77 12.40
CA ILE A 48 -8.23 -0.35 11.09
C ILE A 48 -8.84 -1.50 10.26
N SER A 49 -8.49 -2.75 10.58
CA SER A 49 -9.02 -3.94 9.91
C SER A 49 -8.83 -5.20 10.78
N PRO A 50 -9.53 -5.32 11.92
CA PRO A 50 -9.27 -6.34 12.95
C PRO A 50 -9.20 -7.78 12.42
N LEU A 51 -10.02 -8.11 11.42
CA LEU A 51 -10.16 -9.47 10.89
C LEU A 51 -9.04 -9.88 9.93
N ARG A 52 -8.48 -8.92 9.17
CA ARG A 52 -7.52 -9.20 8.09
C ARG A 52 -6.14 -8.59 8.35
N LEU A 53 -6.07 -7.58 9.22
CA LEU A 53 -4.87 -6.92 9.68
C LEU A 53 -4.99 -6.67 11.20
N PRO A 54 -4.82 -7.70 12.04
CA PRO A 54 -4.93 -7.56 13.48
C PRO A 54 -3.89 -6.60 14.05
N LEU A 55 -4.28 -5.78 15.03
CA LEU A 55 -3.40 -4.79 15.66
C LEU A 55 -2.35 -5.48 16.54
N LYS A 56 -1.13 -5.62 16.02
CA LYS A 56 -0.01 -6.28 16.71
C LYS A 56 1.33 -5.64 16.34
N PRO A 57 2.33 -5.73 17.23
CA PRO A 57 3.68 -5.26 16.91
C PRO A 57 4.36 -6.17 15.88
N GLY A 58 5.35 -5.59 15.19
CA GLY A 58 6.18 -6.29 14.22
C GLY A 58 5.61 -6.29 12.81
N VAL A 59 6.33 -6.96 11.92
CA VAL A 59 6.05 -6.96 10.49
C VAL A 59 5.09 -8.08 10.13
N SER A 60 4.07 -7.75 9.34
CA SER A 60 3.13 -8.70 8.74
C SER A 60 3.32 -8.75 7.23
N SER A 61 3.15 -9.93 6.64
CA SER A 61 3.13 -10.16 5.19
C SER A 61 1.86 -10.93 4.81
N PHE A 62 1.43 -10.79 3.57
CA PHE A 62 0.18 -11.36 3.08
C PHE A 62 0.42 -12.25 1.87
N GLU A 63 -0.50 -13.19 1.67
CA GLU A 63 -0.46 -14.10 0.53
C GLU A 63 -0.58 -13.32 -0.78
N TYR A 64 0.37 -13.53 -1.70
CA TYR A 64 0.41 -12.82 -2.98
C TYR A 64 -0.85 -13.05 -3.84
N GLY A 65 -1.47 -14.23 -3.74
CA GLY A 65 -2.63 -14.60 -4.55
C GLY A 65 -3.86 -13.72 -4.33
N LEU A 66 -3.94 -13.02 -3.19
CA LEU A 66 -4.99 -12.05 -2.90
C LEU A 66 -4.40 -10.64 -2.97
N PHE A 67 -5.04 -9.78 -3.78
CA PHE A 67 -4.69 -8.35 -3.91
C PHE A 67 -3.19 -8.10 -4.17
N GLU A 68 -2.52 -9.00 -4.89
CA GLU A 68 -1.09 -8.90 -5.19
C GLU A 68 -0.20 -8.81 -3.91
N GLY A 69 -0.69 -9.35 -2.79
CA GLY A 69 -0.04 -9.31 -1.47
C GLY A 69 -0.29 -8.04 -0.66
N LEU A 70 -1.13 -7.12 -1.14
CA LEU A 70 -1.51 -5.90 -0.42
C LEU A 70 -2.66 -6.20 0.58
N PRO A 71 -2.62 -5.68 1.83
CA PRO A 71 -3.76 -5.76 2.73
C PRO A 71 -5.03 -5.14 2.12
N GLY A 72 -6.17 -5.79 2.29
CA GLY A 72 -7.45 -5.37 1.70
C GLY A 72 -7.80 -3.90 1.99
N VAL A 73 -7.60 -3.46 3.23
CA VAL A 73 -7.85 -2.06 3.65
C VAL A 73 -7.09 -1.02 2.82
N PHE A 74 -5.92 -1.36 2.26
CA PHE A 74 -5.17 -0.49 1.37
C PHE A 74 -5.51 -0.74 -0.10
N ASN A 75 -5.80 -2.00 -0.46
CA ASN A 75 -6.25 -2.33 -1.81
C ASN A 75 -7.55 -1.62 -2.19
N ASP A 76 -8.43 -1.35 -1.23
CA ASP A 76 -9.68 -0.60 -1.46
C ASP A 76 -9.45 0.85 -1.91
N SER A 77 -8.23 1.38 -1.81
CA SER A 77 -7.84 2.68 -2.35
C SER A 77 -7.33 2.62 -3.79
N LEU A 78 -7.08 1.41 -4.32
CA LEU A 78 -6.59 1.26 -5.68
C LEU A 78 -7.69 1.52 -6.71
N PRO A 79 -7.32 1.97 -7.92
CA PRO A 79 -8.30 2.16 -8.98
C PRO A 79 -9.05 0.87 -9.32
N ASP A 80 -10.30 1.03 -9.76
CA ASP A 80 -11.10 -0.04 -10.33
C ASP A 80 -10.52 -0.56 -11.67
N GLY A 81 -11.22 -1.48 -12.33
CA GLY A 81 -10.75 -2.04 -13.60
C GLY A 81 -10.49 -0.99 -14.70
N TRP A 82 -11.32 0.05 -14.78
CA TRP A 82 -11.16 1.13 -15.76
C TRP A 82 -9.99 2.05 -15.39
N GLY A 83 -9.88 2.43 -14.12
CA GLY A 83 -8.77 3.24 -13.63
C GLY A 83 -7.43 2.53 -13.79
N ARG A 84 -7.37 1.21 -13.53
CA ARG A 84 -6.18 0.40 -13.79
C ARG A 84 -5.80 0.38 -15.27
N LEU A 85 -6.78 0.23 -16.17
CA LEU A 85 -6.55 0.28 -17.62
C LEU A 85 -5.92 1.63 -18.03
N LEU A 86 -6.46 2.74 -17.52
CA LEU A 86 -5.95 4.07 -17.83
C LEU A 86 -4.53 4.28 -17.29
N PHE A 87 -4.28 3.88 -16.05
CA PHE A 87 -2.95 3.93 -15.44
C PHE A 87 -1.93 3.12 -16.25
N ASP A 88 -2.28 1.89 -16.63
CA ASP A 88 -1.38 1.03 -17.41
C ASP A 88 -1.08 1.61 -18.79
N ARG A 89 -2.06 2.24 -19.45
CA ARG A 89 -1.83 2.97 -20.71
C ARG A 89 -0.91 4.17 -20.52
N PHE A 90 -1.10 4.93 -19.44
CA PHE A 90 -0.24 6.05 -19.11
C PHE A 90 1.21 5.57 -18.87
N ALA A 91 1.42 4.57 -18.02
CA ALA A 91 2.74 4.02 -17.74
C ALA A 91 3.43 3.48 -19.01
N ARG A 92 2.69 2.77 -19.87
CA ARG A 92 3.19 2.32 -21.19
C ARG A 92 3.62 3.47 -22.09
N SER A 93 2.86 4.58 -22.09
CA SER A 93 3.24 5.78 -22.85
C SER A 93 4.53 6.44 -22.34
N GLN A 94 4.89 6.19 -21.07
CA GLN A 94 6.14 6.62 -20.45
C GLN A 94 7.27 5.57 -20.59
N GLY A 95 7.06 4.49 -21.34
CA GLY A 95 8.06 3.44 -21.60
C GLY A 95 8.14 2.34 -20.54
N PHE A 96 7.21 2.30 -19.57
CA PHE A 96 7.17 1.25 -18.57
C PHE A 96 6.38 0.04 -19.04
N THR A 97 6.81 -1.15 -18.65
CA THR A 97 6.01 -2.36 -18.79
C THR A 97 5.11 -2.53 -17.57
N THR A 98 4.03 -3.29 -17.73
CA THR A 98 3.13 -3.61 -16.60
C THR A 98 3.83 -4.38 -15.49
N SER A 99 4.94 -5.06 -15.81
CA SER A 99 5.76 -5.81 -14.86
C SER A 99 6.63 -4.93 -13.97
N ASP A 100 6.88 -3.69 -14.38
CA ASP A 100 7.68 -2.70 -13.64
C ASP A 100 6.84 -2.00 -12.56
N ILE A 101 5.52 -2.06 -12.67
CA ILE A 101 4.56 -1.37 -11.79
C ILE A 101 4.16 -2.32 -10.66
N THR A 102 4.39 -1.87 -9.44
CA THR A 102 4.05 -2.61 -8.22
C THR A 102 2.75 -2.08 -7.61
N PRO A 103 2.10 -2.82 -6.70
CA PRO A 103 0.94 -2.30 -5.98
C PRO A 103 1.24 -1.02 -5.18
N LEU A 104 2.48 -0.84 -4.70
CA LEU A 104 2.90 0.40 -4.03
C LEU A 104 2.99 1.58 -5.01
N ASP A 105 3.47 1.36 -6.23
CA ASP A 105 3.50 2.42 -7.26
C ASP A 105 2.10 2.89 -7.65
N ARG A 106 1.09 2.03 -7.51
CA ARG A 106 -0.31 2.39 -7.78
C ARG A 106 -0.98 3.14 -6.63
N LEU A 107 -0.39 3.14 -5.44
CA LEU A 107 -0.88 3.85 -4.27
C LEU A 107 -0.30 5.28 -4.14
N ALA A 108 0.82 5.58 -4.79
CA ALA A 108 1.61 6.80 -4.58
C ALA A 108 1.53 7.81 -5.73
#